data_AF-F0SPS6-F1
#
_entry.id   AF-F0SPS6-F1
#
_cell.length_a   1.000
_cell.length_b   1.000
_cell.length_c   1.000
_cell.angle_alpha   90.00
_cell.angle_beta   90.00
_cell.angle_gamma   90.00
#
_symmetry.space_group_name_H-M   'P 1'
#
loop_
_entity.id
_entity.type
_entity.pdbx_description
1 polymer ?
#
loop_
_entity_poly.entity_id
_entity_poly.type
_entity_poly.pdbx_seq_one_letter_code
_entity_poly.pdbx_strand_id
1 'polypeptide(L)'
;MNNLNEHDETLIQELADICCASLTGQEPDFDGRTEKILKSLVMGGLARKADVTLQSELKRRVQNQCSDIALHRSSELSSITKLMQDKFDKISTWESRNPDEKTEAKAANLSSAHDS
;
A
#
# COMPACT_ATOMS: atom_id res chain seq x y z
N MET A 1 -5.43 -18.53 -4.34
CA MET A 1 -4.28 -17.83 -3.73
C MET A 1 -3.87 -16.76 -4.71
N ASN A 2 -3.86 -15.50 -4.28
CA ASN A 2 -3.52 -14.37 -5.15
C ASN A 2 -2.05 -14.50 -5.55
N ASN A 3 -1.72 -14.22 -6.80
CA ASN A 3 -0.33 -14.26 -7.30
C ASN A 3 0.39 -12.96 -6.87
N LEU A 4 0.48 -12.76 -5.56
CA LEU A 4 1.26 -11.69 -4.94
C LEU A 4 2.69 -12.20 -4.79
N ASN A 5 3.66 -11.33 -5.06
CA ASN A 5 5.04 -11.65 -4.71
C ASN A 5 5.20 -11.50 -3.19
N GLU A 6 6.24 -12.12 -2.61
CA GLU A 6 6.48 -12.10 -1.15
C GLU A 6 6.58 -10.67 -0.58
N HIS A 7 7.07 -9.73 -1.38
CA HIS A 7 7.17 -8.33 -0.99
C HIS A 7 5.79 -7.65 -0.85
N ASP A 8 4.94 -7.79 -1.86
CA ASP A 8 3.55 -7.32 -1.85
C ASP A 8 2.79 -7.95 -0.68
N GLU A 9 2.98 -9.25 -0.43
CA GLU A 9 2.34 -9.94 0.69
C GLU A 9 2.74 -9.36 2.03
N THR A 10 4.02 -9.04 2.23
CA THR A 10 4.54 -8.42 3.46
C THR A 10 3.94 -7.04 3.66
N LEU A 11 3.95 -6.21 2.62
CA LEU A 11 3.43 -4.85 2.67
C LEU A 11 1.91 -4.81 2.95
N ILE A 12 1.15 -5.73 2.34
CA ILE A 12 -0.29 -5.86 2.59
C ILE A 12 -0.53 -6.36 4.03
N GLN A 13 0.34 -7.22 4.57
CA GLN A 13 0.26 -7.65 5.96
C GLN A 13 0.50 -6.47 6.91
N GLU A 14 1.50 -5.63 6.66
CA GLU A 14 1.74 -4.43 7.46
C GLU A 14 0.55 -3.46 7.43
N LEU A 15 -0.10 -3.27 6.28
CA LEU A 15 -1.34 -2.48 6.21
C LEU A 15 -2.49 -3.12 6.98
N ALA A 16 -2.60 -4.45 6.98
CA ALA A 16 -3.60 -5.15 7.78
C ALA A 16 -3.36 -4.95 9.29
N ASP A 17 -2.10 -4.98 9.74
CA ASP A 17 -1.73 -4.71 11.13
C ASP A 17 -2.13 -3.28 11.54
N ILE A 18 -1.86 -2.28 10.69
CA ILE A 18 -2.28 -0.88 10.89
C ILE A 18 -3.81 -0.77 10.98
N CYS A 19 -4.54 -1.50 10.14
CA CYS A 19 -6.00 -1.55 10.19
C CYS A 19 -6.50 -2.17 11.50
N CYS A 20 -5.90 -3.28 11.96
CA CYS A 20 -6.26 -3.89 13.25
C CYS A 20 -5.98 -2.93 14.42
N ALA A 21 -4.84 -2.24 14.42
CA ALA A 21 -4.49 -1.24 15.44
C ALA A 21 -5.52 -0.08 15.47
N SER A 22 -5.98 0.38 14.31
CA SER A 22 -7.06 1.37 14.24
C SER A 22 -8.37 0.88 14.86
N LEU A 23 -8.71 -0.39 14.60
CA LEU A 23 -9.92 -1.01 15.13
C LEU A 23 -9.86 -1.25 16.66
N THR A 24 -8.67 -1.35 17.25
CA THR A 24 -8.50 -1.44 18.71
C THR A 24 -8.48 -0.08 19.40
N GLY A 25 -8.60 1.03 18.64
CA GLY A 25 -8.56 2.38 19.17
C GLY A 25 -7.15 2.94 19.37
N GLN A 26 -6.13 2.26 18.85
CA GLN A 26 -4.78 2.83 18.76
C GLN A 26 -4.75 3.85 17.62
N GLU A 27 -4.00 4.94 17.83
CA GLU A 27 -3.80 5.96 16.80
C GLU A 27 -2.88 5.40 15.70
N PRO A 28 -3.39 5.13 14.49
CA PRO A 28 -2.60 4.54 13.43
C PRO A 28 -1.82 5.63 12.72
N ASP A 29 -0.57 5.35 12.33
CA ASP A 29 0.18 6.22 11.44
C ASP A 29 -0.35 6.09 10.00
N PHE A 30 -1.50 6.71 9.74
CA PHE A 30 -2.16 6.76 8.44
C PHE A 30 -1.50 7.71 7.44
N ASP A 31 -0.52 8.47 7.89
CA ASP A 31 0.17 9.45 7.07
C ASP A 31 1.48 8.85 6.56
N GLY A 32 2.56 9.00 7.32
CA GLY A 32 3.92 8.78 6.82
C GLY A 32 4.20 7.32 6.44
N ARG A 33 3.93 6.38 7.34
CA ARG A 33 4.19 4.95 7.09
C ARG A 33 3.21 4.37 6.07
N THR A 34 1.92 4.64 6.26
CA THR A 34 0.87 4.12 5.37
C THR A 34 1.08 4.58 3.93
N GLU A 35 1.37 5.86 3.70
CA GLU A 35 1.60 6.38 2.34
C GLU A 35 2.82 5.72 1.67
N LYS A 36 3.91 5.49 2.41
CA LYS A 36 5.09 4.78 1.90
C LYS A 36 4.75 3.36 1.45
N ILE A 37 3.99 2.63 2.27
CA ILE A 37 3.58 1.25 1.92
C ILE A 37 2.70 1.26 0.66
N LEU A 38 1.72 2.17 0.58
CA LEU A 38 0.84 2.28 -0.58
C LEU A 38 1.62 2.61 -1.87
N LYS A 39 2.60 3.52 -1.80
CA LYS A 39 3.50 3.82 -2.94
C LYS A 39 4.28 2.59 -3.37
N SER A 40 4.85 1.84 -2.43
CA SER A 40 5.58 0.60 -2.74
C SER A 40 4.69 -0.44 -3.42
N LEU A 41 3.44 -0.59 -2.97
CA LEU A 41 2.48 -1.50 -3.62
C LEU A 41 2.11 -1.05 -5.05
N VAL A 42 1.94 0.25 -5.29
CA VAL A 42 1.73 0.79 -6.64
C VAL A 42 2.94 0.51 -7.53
N MET A 43 4.15 0.76 -7.03
CA MET A 43 5.40 0.48 -7.76
C MET A 43 5.62 -1.02 -8.01
N GLY A 44 5.23 -1.88 -7.07
CA GLY A 44 5.22 -3.34 -7.22
C GLY A 44 4.20 -3.85 -8.24
N GLY A 45 3.36 -2.96 -8.78
CA GLY A 45 2.42 -3.28 -9.85
C GLY A 45 1.12 -3.91 -9.34
N LEU A 46 0.82 -3.84 -8.04
CA LEU A 46 -0.46 -4.32 -7.49
C LEU A 46 -1.66 -3.67 -8.22
N ALA A 47 -1.53 -2.40 -8.60
CA ALA A 47 -2.57 -1.65 -9.31
C ALA A 47 -2.91 -2.22 -10.70
N ARG A 48 -2.01 -3.03 -11.28
CA ARG A 48 -2.20 -3.67 -12.59
C ARG A 48 -2.81 -5.06 -12.48
N LYS A 49 -2.95 -5.60 -11.26
CA LYS A 49 -3.54 -6.93 -11.02
C LYS A 49 -5.06 -6.77 -10.98
N ALA A 50 -5.76 -7.28 -11.99
CA ALA A 50 -7.20 -7.07 -12.17
C ALA A 50 -8.07 -7.83 -11.15
N ASP A 51 -7.54 -8.91 -10.56
CA ASP A 51 -8.36 -9.88 -9.83
C ASP A 51 -8.60 -9.50 -8.35
N VAL A 52 -7.88 -8.51 -7.82
CA VAL A 52 -7.87 -8.22 -6.37
C VAL A 52 -7.79 -6.72 -6.11
N THR A 53 -8.75 -6.20 -5.36
CA THR A 53 -8.65 -4.83 -4.82
C THR A 53 -7.88 -4.84 -3.49
N LEU A 54 -7.15 -3.76 -3.21
CA LEU A 54 -6.50 -3.58 -1.92
C LEU A 54 -7.53 -3.64 -0.79
N GLN A 55 -8.70 -3.02 -0.98
CA GLN A 55 -9.79 -3.08 -0.02
C GLN A 55 -10.21 -4.51 0.32
N SER A 56 -10.47 -5.35 -0.68
CA SER A 56 -10.92 -6.73 -0.47
C SER A 56 -9.88 -7.57 0.25
N GLU A 57 -8.60 -7.39 -0.10
CA GLU A 57 -7.53 -8.15 0.51
C GLU A 57 -7.27 -7.73 1.96
N LEU A 58 -7.32 -6.42 2.25
CA LEU A 58 -7.22 -5.92 3.62
C LEU A 58 -8.40 -6.39 4.48
N LYS A 59 -9.64 -6.32 3.97
CA LYS A 59 -10.81 -6.85 4.69
C LYS A 59 -10.61 -8.32 5.06
N ARG A 60 -10.19 -9.15 4.10
CA ARG A 60 -9.96 -10.57 4.30
C ARG A 60 -8.90 -10.82 5.39
N ARG A 61 -7.76 -10.13 5.33
CA ARG A 61 -6.67 -10.32 6.30
C ARG A 61 -7.05 -9.84 7.70
N VAL A 62 -7.66 -8.67 7.79
CA VAL A 62 -8.09 -8.09 9.07
C VAL A 62 -9.17 -8.97 9.73
N GLN A 63 -10.13 -9.50 8.95
CA GLN A 63 -11.11 -10.46 9.44
C GLN A 63 -10.49 -11.78 9.93
N ASN A 64 -9.39 -12.23 9.33
CA ASN A 64 -8.70 -13.43 9.78
C ASN A 64 -7.83 -13.18 11.02
N GLN A 65 -7.22 -12.01 11.13
CA GLN A 65 -6.22 -11.71 12.15
C GLN A 65 -6.82 -11.13 13.43
N CYS A 66 -7.78 -10.21 13.32
CA CYS A 66 -8.48 -9.60 14.44
C CYS A 66 -10.00 -9.84 14.32
N SER A 67 -10.36 -11.12 14.16
CA SER A 67 -11.72 -11.59 13.83
C SER A 67 -12.81 -11.04 14.75
N ASP A 68 -12.61 -11.11 16.07
CA ASP A 68 -13.59 -10.66 17.06
C ASP A 68 -13.90 -9.16 16.91
N ILE A 69 -12.87 -8.34 16.83
CA ILE A 69 -12.99 -6.89 16.65
C ILE A 69 -13.56 -6.55 15.27
N ALA A 70 -13.11 -7.25 14.23
CA ALA A 70 -13.56 -7.05 12.86
C ALA A 70 -15.06 -7.36 12.67
N LEU A 71 -15.59 -8.33 13.42
CA LEU A 71 -17.03 -8.66 13.42
C LEU A 71 -17.84 -7.55 14.08
N HIS A 72 -17.40 -7.07 15.25
CA HIS A 72 -18.09 -6.02 15.99
C HIS A 72 -17.95 -4.63 15.35
N ARG A 73 -16.91 -4.40 14.55
CA ARG A 73 -16.58 -3.11 13.92
C ARG A 73 -16.52 -3.19 12.40
N SER A 74 -17.42 -3.98 11.81
CA SER A 74 -17.44 -4.25 10.37
C SER A 74 -17.65 -3.00 9.49
N SER A 75 -18.37 -2.00 10.01
CA SER A 75 -18.58 -0.70 9.36
C SER A 75 -17.30 0.13 9.34
N GLU A 76 -16.61 0.23 10.49
CA GLU A 76 -15.33 0.93 10.59
C GLU A 76 -14.25 0.23 9.78
N LEU A 77 -14.20 -1.10 9.80
CA LEU A 77 -13.32 -1.88 8.94
C LEU A 77 -13.56 -1.53 7.46
N SER A 78 -14.82 -1.47 7.04
CA SER A 78 -15.16 -1.10 5.67
C SER A 78 -14.73 0.32 5.33
N SER A 79 -14.85 1.25 6.28
CA SER A 79 -14.47 2.65 6.11
C SER A 79 -12.95 2.84 6.02
N ILE A 80 -12.19 2.20 6.92
CA ILE A 80 -10.72 2.27 6.94
C ILE A 80 -10.13 1.62 5.69
N THR A 81 -10.62 0.43 5.31
CA THR A 81 -10.14 -0.25 4.10
C THR A 81 -10.51 0.50 2.82
N LYS A 82 -11.66 1.19 2.80
CA LYS A 82 -12.02 2.10 1.71
C LYS A 82 -11.06 3.29 1.64
N LEU A 83 -10.73 3.91 2.78
CA LEU A 83 -9.74 4.99 2.83
C LEU A 83 -8.39 4.55 2.25
N MET A 84 -7.93 3.33 2.56
CA MET A 84 -6.69 2.79 1.99
C MET A 84 -6.77 2.62 0.48
N GLN A 85 -7.89 2.10 -0.03
CA GLN A 85 -8.13 1.97 -1.46
C GLN A 85 -8.16 3.34 -2.15
N ASP A 86 -8.87 4.31 -1.59
CA ASP A 86 -8.97 5.65 -2.17
C ASP A 86 -7.59 6.34 -2.21
N LYS A 87 -6.74 6.16 -1.19
CA LYS A 87 -5.34 6.64 -1.20
C LYS A 87 -4.50 5.90 -2.25
N PHE A 88 -4.62 4.58 -2.33
CA PHE A 88 -3.94 3.76 -3.32
C PHE A 88 -4.28 4.17 -4.76
N ASP A 89 -5.56 4.37 -5.06
CA ASP A 89 -6.05 4.76 -6.38
C ASP A 89 -5.57 6.16 -6.77
N LYS A 90 -5.53 7.09 -5.81
CA LYS A 90 -4.95 8.43 -6.02
C LYS A 90 -3.47 8.35 -6.40
N ILE A 91 -2.68 7.56 -5.65
CA ILE A 91 -1.26 7.37 -5.94
C ILE A 91 -1.09 6.72 -7.32
N SER A 92 -1.80 5.63 -7.60
CA SER A 92 -1.72 4.95 -8.90
C SER A 92 -2.12 5.85 -10.06
N THR A 93 -3.15 6.69 -9.88
CA THR A 93 -3.58 7.65 -10.89
C THR A 93 -2.52 8.71 -11.13
N TRP A 94 -1.94 9.26 -10.05
CA TRP A 94 -0.88 10.26 -10.17
C TRP A 94 0.35 9.70 -10.88
N GLU A 95 0.79 8.50 -10.50
CA GLU A 95 1.91 7.77 -11.11
C GLU A 95 1.70 7.48 -12.60
N SER A 96 0.45 7.18 -13.00
CA SER A 96 0.11 6.97 -14.42
C SER A 96 0.16 8.26 -15.25
N ARG A 97 -0.07 9.42 -14.62
CA ARG A 97 -0.13 10.74 -15.29
C ARG A 97 1.22 11.45 -15.31
N ASN A 98 2.13 11.11 -14.40
CA ASN A 98 3.45 11.72 -14.28
C ASN A 98 4.55 10.64 -14.30
N PRO A 99 4.68 9.84 -15.38
CA PRO A 99 5.68 8.78 -15.44
C PRO A 99 7.12 9.31 -15.36
N ASP A 100 7.35 10.55 -15.78
CA ASP A 100 8.68 11.18 -15.89
C ASP A 100 9.11 11.98 -14.64
N GLU A 101 8.24 12.20 -13.65
CA GLU A 101 8.64 12.80 -12.35
C GLU A 101 9.39 11.80 -11.46
N LYS A 102 9.48 10.53 -11.89
CA LYS A 102 10.34 9.55 -11.26
C LYS A 102 11.79 9.76 -11.70
N THR A 103 12.56 10.22 -10.73
CA THR A 103 14.03 10.23 -10.67
C THR A 103 14.70 11.41 -11.40
N GLU A 104 14.94 12.50 -10.65
CA GLU A 104 16.36 12.86 -10.48
C GLU A 104 17.05 11.59 -9.95
N ALA A 105 17.51 10.76 -10.88
CA ALA A 105 18.41 9.66 -10.58
C ALA A 105 19.54 10.31 -9.82
N LYS A 106 19.54 10.09 -8.49
CA LYS A 106 20.64 10.34 -7.56
C LYS A 106 21.91 10.42 -8.37
N ALA A 107 22.39 11.64 -8.62
CA ALA A 107 23.41 11.94 -9.62
C ALA A 107 24.41 10.80 -9.62
N ALA A 108 24.32 9.93 -10.63
CA ALA A 108 25.37 8.97 -10.86
C ALA A 108 26.55 9.88 -11.12
N ASN A 109 27.48 9.92 -10.17
CA ASN A 109 28.80 10.50 -10.35
C ASN A 109 29.51 9.65 -11.41
N LEU A 110 29.01 9.71 -12.65
CA LEU A 110 29.75 9.39 -13.84
C LEU A 110 30.65 10.61 -14.01
N SER A 111 31.77 10.61 -13.28
CA SER A 111 32.96 11.31 -13.74
C SER A 111 33.29 10.73 -15.11
N SER A 112 32.72 11.37 -16.12
CA SER A 112 33.06 11.19 -17.51
C SER A 112 34.53 11.59 -17.68
N ALA A 113 35.28 10.66 -18.26
CA ALA A 113 36.50 10.82 -19.05
C ALA A 113 37.27 12.16 -18.98
N HIS A 114 38.56 12.04 -18.68
CA HIS A 114 39.56 12.69 -19.53
C HIS A 114 40.49 11.61 -20.11
N ASP A 115 40.35 11.39 -21.41
CA ASP A 115 41.33 10.75 -22.29
C ASP A 115 42.50 11.71 -22.51
N SER A 116 43.75 11.25 -22.32
CA SER A 116 44.89 11.31 -23.27
C SER A 116 46.24 11.03 -22.59
#